data_AF-A0A060Z4T5-F1
#
_entry.id   AF-A0A060Z4T5-F1
#
_cell.length_a   1.000
_cell.length_b   1.000
_cell.length_c   1.000
_cell.angle_alpha   90.00
_cell.angle_beta   90.00
_cell.angle_gamma   90.00
#
_symmetry.space_group_name_H-M   'P 1'
#
loop_
_entity.id
_entity.type
_entity.pdbx_description
1 polymer ?
#
loop_
_entity_poly.entity_id
_entity_poly.type
_entity_poly.pdbx_seq_one_letter_code
_entity_poly.pdbx_strand_id
1 'polypeptide(L)'
;MEEEALQPGGSEDTLLERLFSYYGPDQGDNKGHALLLKSDKPHHFLLGHSHGTDWVEYDAQGWLNHAKQNPASQNAATLLQDSQKKNISSLFSSRSGGPTVLSGSIAGLEGGSQLALRRATSMRKTFTTGMAAVKKKSLCIQIKLQVDALLDTVRRSRVHFVHCLLPKADAVGVGMEPRVTHGESCDSGLMQLDVGLLRAQLRGSKLIDALRIYRQGYPDHMVFSEFRRRFDVLVPHLTKKHGRNYMVTDEKRVSVEAFPARMII
;
A
#
# COMPACT_ATOMS: atom_id res chain seq x y z
N MET A 1 6.93 -20.76 -5.69
CA MET A 1 7.58 -20.38 -6.97
C MET A 1 9.09 -20.64 -6.92
N GLU A 2 9.86 -19.93 -6.10
CA GLU A 2 11.32 -20.11 -6.03
C GLU A 2 11.79 -21.52 -5.66
N GLU A 3 11.14 -22.14 -4.67
CA GLU A 3 11.46 -23.51 -4.26
C GLU A 3 11.05 -24.51 -5.35
N GLU A 4 9.87 -24.31 -5.95
CA GLU A 4 9.37 -25.13 -7.06
C GLU A 4 10.30 -25.06 -8.28
N ALA A 5 10.84 -23.89 -8.61
CA ALA A 5 11.74 -23.70 -9.73
C ALA A 5 13.08 -24.46 -9.58
N LEU A 6 13.45 -24.83 -8.35
CA LEU A 6 14.63 -25.63 -8.06
C LEU A 6 14.34 -27.14 -8.02
N GLN A 7 13.06 -27.54 -7.95
CA GLN A 7 12.69 -28.94 -7.90
C GLN A 7 12.80 -29.59 -9.29
N PRO A 8 13.46 -30.76 -9.41
CA PRO A 8 13.44 -31.54 -10.63
C PRO A 8 12.00 -31.95 -10.96
N GLY A 9 11.52 -31.60 -12.16
CA GLY A 9 10.16 -31.91 -12.59
C GLY A 9 9.06 -30.98 -12.05
N GLY A 10 9.41 -29.88 -11.36
CA GLY A 10 8.44 -28.89 -10.91
C GLY A 10 7.68 -28.27 -12.09
N SER A 11 6.36 -28.21 -11.98
CA SER A 11 5.44 -27.63 -12.97
C SER A 11 4.51 -26.60 -12.31
N GLU A 12 3.76 -25.88 -13.12
CA GLU A 12 2.72 -24.97 -12.64
C GLU A 12 1.62 -25.71 -11.87
N ASP A 13 1.36 -26.98 -12.18
CA ASP A 13 0.41 -27.81 -11.42
C ASP A 13 0.91 -28.08 -10.01
N THR A 14 2.16 -28.55 -9.85
CA THR A 14 2.75 -28.82 -8.54
C THR A 14 2.93 -27.53 -7.72
N LEU A 15 3.19 -26.40 -8.40
CA LEU A 15 3.19 -25.07 -7.79
C LEU A 15 1.83 -24.73 -7.18
N LEU A 16 0.75 -24.91 -7.93
CA LEU A 16 -0.60 -24.56 -7.48
C LEU A 16 -1.09 -25.53 -6.40
N GLU A 17 -0.84 -26.83 -6.53
CA GLU A 17 -1.13 -27.80 -5.49
C GLU A 17 -0.49 -27.39 -4.16
N ARG A 18 0.77 -26.98 -4.20
CA ARG A 18 1.48 -26.49 -3.02
C ARG A 18 0.94 -25.14 -2.52
N LEU A 19 0.57 -24.23 -3.41
CA LEU A 19 -0.06 -22.96 -3.03
C LEU A 19 -1.35 -23.20 -2.24
N PHE A 20 -2.21 -24.09 -2.73
CA PHE A 20 -3.48 -24.43 -2.07
C PHE A 20 -3.30 -25.30 -0.82
N SER A 21 -2.25 -26.11 -0.72
CA SER A 21 -1.99 -26.86 0.52
C SER A 21 -1.57 -25.94 1.67
N TYR A 22 -0.86 -24.85 1.39
CA TYR A 22 -0.44 -23.88 2.41
C TYR A 22 -1.45 -22.78 2.70
N TYR A 23 -2.17 -22.31 1.67
CA TYR A 23 -3.00 -21.10 1.75
C TYR A 23 -4.43 -21.29 1.25
N GLY A 24 -4.81 -22.52 0.88
CA GLY A 24 -6.17 -22.83 0.48
C GLY A 24 -7.15 -22.72 1.65
N PRO A 25 -8.46 -22.73 1.36
CA PRO A 25 -9.48 -22.75 2.39
C PRO A 25 -9.32 -23.98 3.28
N ASP A 26 -9.18 -23.78 4.58
CA ASP A 26 -9.25 -24.87 5.55
C ASP A 26 -10.61 -25.57 5.42
N GLN A 27 -10.64 -26.90 5.40
CA GLN A 27 -11.89 -27.68 5.38
C GLN A 27 -12.68 -27.59 6.70
N GLY A 28 -12.18 -26.83 7.69
CA GLY A 28 -12.82 -26.62 8.99
C GLY A 28 -13.82 -25.46 9.00
N ASP A 29 -14.81 -25.56 9.90
CA ASP A 29 -15.95 -24.64 10.04
C ASP A 29 -15.57 -23.17 10.41
N ASN A 30 -14.28 -22.88 10.57
CA ASN A 30 -13.76 -21.53 10.72
C ASN A 30 -13.56 -20.89 9.35
N LYS A 31 -14.67 -20.36 8.82
CA LYS A 31 -14.78 -19.50 7.63
C LYS A 31 -14.01 -18.18 7.79
N GLY A 32 -12.70 -18.23 8.05
CA GLY A 32 -11.85 -17.13 7.64
C GLY A 32 -12.12 -16.87 6.16
N HIS A 33 -12.23 -15.60 5.76
CA HIS A 33 -12.41 -15.26 4.36
C HIS A 33 -11.19 -15.76 3.58
N ALA A 34 -11.28 -16.97 3.02
CA ALA A 34 -10.23 -17.55 2.22
C ALA A 34 -10.00 -16.59 1.05
N LEU A 35 -8.84 -15.93 1.03
CA LEU A 35 -8.49 -14.99 -0.04
C LEU A 35 -8.00 -15.72 -1.28
N LEU A 36 -7.99 -17.05 -1.27
CA LEU A 36 -7.50 -17.89 -2.35
C LEU A 36 -8.58 -18.90 -2.75
N LEU A 37 -8.97 -18.90 -4.02
CA LEU A 37 -9.96 -19.82 -4.59
C LEU A 37 -9.40 -20.51 -5.83
N LYS A 38 -9.84 -21.76 -6.07
CA LYS A 38 -9.54 -22.49 -7.31
C LYS A 38 -10.33 -21.88 -8.47
N SER A 39 -9.70 -21.79 -9.64
CA SER A 39 -10.39 -21.49 -10.90
C SER A 39 -10.79 -22.79 -11.60
N ASP A 40 -11.77 -22.69 -12.51
CA ASP A 40 -12.17 -23.78 -13.40
C ASP A 40 -11.19 -23.95 -14.57
N LYS A 41 -10.33 -22.94 -14.84
CA LYS A 41 -9.32 -22.99 -15.89
C LYS A 41 -8.02 -23.66 -15.39
N PRO A 42 -7.32 -24.44 -16.25
CA PRO A 42 -6.05 -25.05 -15.88
C PRO A 42 -5.02 -23.97 -15.56
N HIS A 43 -4.17 -24.21 -14.55
CA HIS A 43 -3.14 -23.27 -14.10
C HIS A 43 -3.64 -21.90 -13.61
N HIS A 44 -4.95 -21.72 -13.43
CA HIS A 44 -5.52 -20.47 -12.93
C HIS A 44 -5.96 -20.57 -11.46
N PHE A 45 -5.92 -19.44 -10.77
CA PHE A 45 -6.48 -19.29 -9.42
C PHE A 45 -7.01 -17.89 -9.21
N LEU A 46 -7.94 -17.70 -8.26
CA LEU A 46 -8.42 -16.38 -7.89
C LEU A 46 -7.83 -15.95 -6.55
N LEU A 47 -7.34 -14.71 -6.51
CA LEU A 47 -6.84 -14.06 -5.31
C LEU A 47 -7.72 -12.86 -4.96
N GLY A 48 -8.22 -12.82 -3.73
CA GLY A 48 -9.01 -11.74 -3.17
C GLY A 48 -8.11 -10.60 -2.69
N HIS A 49 -7.86 -9.64 -3.57
CA HIS A 49 -7.18 -8.38 -3.24
C HIS A 49 -8.04 -7.49 -2.37
N SER A 50 -7.39 -6.49 -1.76
CA SER A 50 -8.06 -5.45 -0.98
C SER A 50 -8.99 -6.06 0.07
N HIS A 51 -8.50 -7.06 0.81
CA HIS A 51 -9.25 -7.81 1.82
C HIS A 51 -10.50 -8.53 1.25
N GLY A 52 -10.40 -9.12 0.05
CA GLY A 52 -11.47 -9.90 -0.58
C GLY A 52 -12.57 -9.05 -1.22
N THR A 53 -12.31 -7.77 -1.49
CA THR A 53 -13.26 -6.88 -2.17
C THR A 53 -13.03 -6.80 -3.68
N ASP A 54 -11.88 -7.27 -4.14
CA ASP A 54 -11.48 -7.27 -5.54
C ASP A 54 -10.86 -8.62 -5.88
N TRP A 55 -11.54 -9.41 -6.72
CA TRP A 55 -11.11 -10.76 -7.07
C TRP A 55 -10.42 -10.74 -8.42
N VAL A 56 -9.15 -11.15 -8.43
CA VAL A 56 -8.33 -11.20 -9.64
C VAL A 56 -8.02 -12.64 -9.95
N GLU A 57 -8.38 -13.07 -11.17
CA GLU A 57 -7.97 -14.35 -11.72
C GLU A 57 -6.54 -14.23 -12.27
N TYR A 58 -5.63 -15.04 -11.73
CA TYR A 58 -4.24 -15.12 -12.16
C TYR A 58 -4.02 -16.38 -13.01
N ASP A 59 -3.32 -16.21 -14.12
CA ASP A 59 -2.74 -17.30 -14.89
C ASP A 59 -1.30 -17.56 -14.41
N ALA A 60 -1.04 -18.74 -13.86
CA ALA A 60 0.28 -19.14 -13.37
C ALA A 60 1.20 -19.68 -14.47
N GLN A 61 0.72 -19.82 -15.71
CA GLN A 61 1.49 -20.39 -16.81
C GLN A 61 2.83 -19.66 -17.02
N GLY A 62 3.94 -20.40 -17.03
CA GLY A 62 5.27 -19.86 -17.27
C GLY A 62 5.90 -19.11 -16.09
N TRP A 63 5.23 -19.01 -14.94
CA TRP A 63 5.78 -18.35 -13.75
C TRP A 63 7.10 -18.97 -13.30
N LEU A 64 7.23 -20.30 -13.42
CA LEU A 64 8.47 -20.99 -13.06
C LEU A 64 9.65 -20.58 -13.94
N ASN A 65 9.41 -20.23 -15.21
CA ASN A 65 10.47 -19.77 -16.11
C ASN A 65 11.06 -18.42 -15.67
N HIS A 66 10.26 -17.56 -15.04
CA HIS A 66 10.73 -16.29 -14.48
C HIS A 66 11.54 -16.47 -13.19
N ALA A 67 11.27 -17.52 -12.42
CA ALA A 67 12.04 -17.86 -11.22
C ALA A 67 13.32 -18.66 -11.53
N LYS A 68 13.32 -19.44 -12.61
CA LYS A 68 14.49 -20.20 -13.06
C LYS A 68 15.62 -19.25 -13.43
N GLN A 69 16.81 -19.53 -12.91
CA GLN A 69 17.99 -18.75 -13.26
C GLN A 69 18.46 -19.14 -14.66
N ASN A 70 18.52 -18.15 -15.56
CA ASN A 70 19.13 -18.33 -16.88
C ASN A 70 20.63 -17.99 -16.81
N PRO A 71 21.55 -18.97 -17.01
CA PRO A 71 22.99 -18.71 -17.02
C PRO A 71 23.41 -17.69 -18.09
N ALA A 72 22.73 -17.67 -19.24
CA ALA A 72 23.02 -16.72 -20.30
C ALA A 72 22.77 -15.27 -19.85
N SER A 73 21.68 -15.03 -19.13
CA SER A 73 21.37 -13.70 -18.57
C SER A 73 22.39 -13.26 -17.52
N GLN A 74 22.94 -14.18 -16.72
CA GLN A 74 23.98 -13.85 -15.75
C GLN A 74 25.31 -13.50 -16.43
N ASN A 75 25.69 -14.27 -17.45
CA ASN A 75 26.95 -14.04 -18.18
C ASN A 75 26.89 -12.80 -19.08
N ALA A 76 25.70 -12.46 -19.61
CA ALA A 76 25.49 -11.28 -20.43
C ALA A 76 25.84 -9.98 -19.67
N ALA A 77 25.57 -9.91 -18.36
CA ALA A 77 25.88 -8.71 -17.57
C ALA A 77 27.38 -8.38 -17.58
N THR A 78 28.25 -9.39 -17.38
CA THR A 78 29.71 -9.23 -17.46
C THR A 78 30.16 -8.82 -18.86
N LEU A 79 29.63 -9.48 -19.89
CA LEU A 79 29.96 -9.15 -21.29
C LEU A 79 29.57 -7.72 -21.66
N LEU A 80 28.41 -7.26 -21.19
CA LEU A 80 27.92 -5.91 -21.48
C LEU A 80 28.69 -4.84 -20.69
N GLN A 81 29.20 -5.18 -19.50
CA GLN A 81 30.11 -4.33 -18.75
C GLN A 81 31.43 -4.11 -19.49
N ASP A 82 31.95 -5.13 -20.18
CA ASP A 82 33.17 -5.07 -20.99
C ASP A 82 32.96 -4.52 -22.42
N SER A 83 31.77 -4.00 -22.70
CA SER A 83 31.45 -3.45 -24.02
C SER A 83 32.35 -2.27 -24.40
N GLN A 84 32.88 -2.29 -25.62
CA GLN A 84 33.64 -1.17 -26.20
C GLN A 84 32.77 0.08 -26.44
N LYS A 85 31.44 -0.08 -26.44
CA LYS A 85 30.50 1.03 -26.56
C LYS A 85 30.26 1.63 -25.17
N LYS A 86 30.79 2.83 -24.92
CA LYS A 86 30.72 3.52 -23.61
C LYS A 86 29.30 3.65 -23.05
N ASN A 87 28.31 3.89 -23.90
CA ASN A 87 26.91 3.97 -23.48
C ASN A 87 26.41 2.62 -22.93
N ILE A 88 26.81 1.50 -23.54
CA ILE A 88 26.42 0.16 -23.08
C ILE A 88 27.19 -0.18 -21.81
N SER A 89 28.53 -0.08 -21.81
CA SER A 89 29.31 -0.40 -20.62
C SER A 89 28.94 0.48 -19.43
N SER A 90 28.54 1.74 -19.62
CA SER A 90 28.05 2.60 -18.52
C SER A 90 26.76 2.12 -17.87
N LEU A 91 25.87 1.43 -18.61
CA LEU A 91 24.61 0.89 -18.05
C LEU A 91 24.87 -0.34 -17.18
N PHE A 92 25.94 -1.09 -17.49
CA PHE A 92 26.33 -2.32 -16.79
C PHE A 92 27.55 -2.15 -15.88
N SER A 93 28.14 -0.96 -15.85
CA SER A 93 29.17 -0.58 -14.90
C SER A 93 28.56 -0.67 -13.51
N SER A 94 28.95 -1.69 -12.76
CA SER A 94 28.63 -1.80 -11.34
C SER A 94 28.94 -0.45 -10.70
N ARG A 95 27.94 0.23 -10.11
CA ARG A 95 28.17 1.33 -9.17
C ARG A 95 28.85 0.72 -7.95
N SER A 96 30.14 0.42 -8.10
CA SER A 96 30.97 -0.30 -7.16
C SER A 96 30.96 0.45 -5.83
N GLY A 97 30.25 -0.09 -4.84
CA GLY A 97 30.28 0.36 -3.45
C GLY A 97 28.99 0.96 -2.89
N GLY A 98 27.98 1.26 -3.72
CA GLY A 98 26.64 1.66 -3.26
C GLY A 98 25.69 0.47 -3.16
N PRO A 99 24.66 0.49 -2.30
CA PRO A 99 23.74 -0.64 -2.20
C PRO A 99 23.13 -0.92 -3.58
N THR A 100 23.29 -2.16 -4.05
CA THR A 100 22.77 -2.72 -5.32
C THR A 100 21.23 -2.75 -5.40
N VAL A 101 20.56 -1.91 -4.63
CA VAL A 101 19.14 -2.04 -4.33
C VAL A 101 18.34 -0.90 -4.93
N LEU A 102 18.95 0.25 -5.20
CA LEU A 102 18.22 1.40 -5.72
C LEU A 102 18.95 1.96 -6.94
N SER A 103 18.61 1.39 -8.10
CA SER A 103 18.82 2.10 -9.36
C SER A 103 17.98 3.39 -9.31
N GLY A 104 18.62 4.50 -8.95
CA GLY A 104 18.28 5.88 -9.33
C GLY A 104 16.94 6.50 -8.92
N SER A 105 15.99 5.79 -8.29
CA SER A 105 14.60 6.28 -8.24
C SER A 105 14.11 6.78 -6.88
N ILE A 106 14.93 6.73 -5.83
CA ILE A 106 14.58 7.36 -4.53
C ILE A 106 15.38 8.64 -4.37
N ALA A 107 14.70 9.78 -4.55
CA ALA A 107 15.25 11.09 -4.26
C ALA A 107 15.76 11.14 -2.81
N GLY A 108 17.03 11.55 -2.62
CA GLY A 108 17.65 11.71 -1.30
C GLY A 108 18.57 10.56 -0.85
N LEU A 109 18.83 9.56 -1.69
CA LEU A 109 19.89 8.56 -1.45
C LEU A 109 21.22 8.88 -2.18
N GLU A 110 21.22 9.87 -3.08
CA GLU A 110 22.37 10.20 -3.95
C GLU A 110 23.41 11.13 -3.30
N GLY A 111 23.26 11.51 -2.03
CA GLY A 111 24.20 12.38 -1.34
C GLY A 111 25.06 11.61 -0.34
N GLY A 112 26.36 11.91 -0.26
CA GLY A 112 27.28 11.43 0.80
C GLY A 112 26.96 11.97 2.20
N SER A 113 25.74 12.43 2.46
CA SER A 113 25.32 12.93 3.76
C SER A 113 25.22 11.79 4.78
N GLN A 114 25.56 12.08 6.05
CA GLN A 114 25.47 11.12 7.14
C GLN A 114 24.05 10.53 7.30
N LEU A 115 23.02 11.31 6.95
CA LEU A 115 21.62 10.89 6.96
C LEU A 115 21.31 9.87 5.84
N ALA A 116 21.83 10.10 4.63
CA ALA A 116 21.72 9.15 3.52
C ALA A 116 22.53 7.86 3.78
N LEU A 117 23.71 7.97 4.37
CA LEU A 117 24.51 6.82 4.85
C LEU A 117 23.77 6.01 5.91
N ARG A 118 23.08 6.65 6.86
CA ARG A 118 22.23 5.97 7.85
C ARG A 118 21.02 5.28 7.21
N ARG A 119 20.38 5.90 6.22
CA ARG A 119 19.30 5.28 5.43
C ARG A 119 19.80 4.07 4.64
N ALA A 120 20.94 4.19 3.96
CA ALA A 120 21.57 3.11 3.19
C ALA A 120 22.06 1.93 4.06
N THR A 121 22.63 2.21 5.25
CA THR A 121 23.06 1.16 6.20
C THR A 121 21.89 0.46 6.88
N SER A 122 20.79 1.16 7.15
CA SER A 122 19.55 0.53 7.63
C SER A 122 18.97 -0.43 6.58
N MET A 123 18.96 -0.03 5.30
CA MET A 123 18.53 -0.91 4.21
C MET A 123 19.42 -2.14 4.05
N ARG A 124 20.73 -2.03 4.31
CA ARG A 124 21.68 -3.14 4.18
C ARG A 124 21.30 -4.36 5.03
N LYS A 125 20.73 -4.17 6.22
CA LYS A 125 20.33 -5.27 7.11
C LYS A 125 19.29 -6.20 6.48
N THR A 126 18.43 -5.69 5.58
CA THR A 126 17.42 -6.48 4.87
C THR A 126 18.03 -7.36 3.76
N PHE A 127 19.20 -6.99 3.22
CA PHE A 127 19.85 -7.69 2.08
C PHE A 127 21.04 -8.57 2.47
N THR A 128 21.54 -8.46 3.71
CA THR A 128 22.78 -9.15 4.13
C THR A 128 22.60 -10.17 5.25
N THR A 129 21.37 -10.46 5.69
CA THR A 129 21.11 -11.34 6.83
C THR A 129 20.34 -12.60 6.41
N GLY A 130 20.90 -13.78 6.73
CA GLY A 130 20.23 -15.09 6.60
C GLY A 130 20.22 -15.72 5.20
N MET A 131 19.27 -16.63 4.95
CA MET A 131 19.06 -17.36 3.68
C MET A 131 18.94 -16.44 2.44
N ALA A 132 18.71 -15.15 2.63
CA ALA A 132 18.71 -14.11 1.59
C ALA A 132 20.08 -13.94 0.89
N ALA A 133 21.19 -14.23 1.56
CA ALA A 133 22.52 -14.17 0.95
C ALA A 133 22.79 -15.30 -0.05
N VAL A 134 22.15 -16.47 0.14
CA VAL A 134 22.30 -17.66 -0.73
C VAL A 134 21.29 -17.63 -1.90
N LYS A 135 20.15 -16.95 -1.74
CA LYS A 135 19.10 -16.77 -2.76
C LYS A 135 19.27 -15.51 -3.63
N LYS A 136 20.45 -14.88 -3.58
CA LYS A 136 20.82 -13.54 -4.08
C LYS A 136 20.61 -13.26 -5.58
N LYS A 137 20.33 -14.29 -6.39
CA LYS A 137 20.24 -14.20 -7.85
C LYS A 137 18.81 -14.38 -8.41
N SER A 138 17.81 -14.61 -7.55
CA SER A 138 16.41 -14.62 -7.99
C SER A 138 15.90 -13.19 -8.20
N LEU A 139 15.32 -12.94 -9.38
CA LEU A 139 14.68 -11.67 -9.69
C LEU A 139 13.45 -11.42 -8.80
N CYS A 140 12.62 -12.44 -8.60
CA CYS A 140 11.41 -12.34 -7.77
C CYS A 140 11.74 -11.95 -6.32
N ILE A 141 12.83 -12.51 -5.77
CA ILE A 141 13.28 -12.16 -4.41
C ILE A 141 13.89 -10.77 -4.35
N GLN A 142 14.64 -10.36 -5.38
CA GLN A 142 15.17 -9.00 -5.45
C GLN A 142 14.05 -7.96 -5.44
N ILE A 143 12.97 -8.18 -6.20
CA ILE A 143 11.79 -7.32 -6.18
C ILE A 143 11.17 -7.28 -4.78
N LYS A 144 10.97 -8.43 -4.14
CA LYS A 144 10.43 -8.49 -2.77
C LYS A 144 11.29 -7.67 -1.80
N LEU A 145 12.60 -7.89 -1.78
CA LEU A 145 13.50 -7.20 -0.85
C LEU A 145 13.55 -5.68 -1.13
N GLN A 146 13.46 -5.26 -2.40
CA GLN A 146 13.33 -3.84 -2.76
C GLN A 146 12.06 -3.22 -2.19
N VAL A 147 10.92 -3.92 -2.31
CA VAL A 147 9.65 -3.47 -1.72
C VAL A 147 9.74 -3.42 -0.19
N ASP A 148 10.35 -4.43 0.45
CA ASP A 148 10.54 -4.44 1.91
C ASP A 148 11.37 -3.23 2.38
N ALA A 149 12.45 -2.90 1.66
CA ALA A 149 13.28 -1.74 1.98
C ALA A 149 12.56 -0.39 1.76
N LEU A 150 11.70 -0.31 0.74
CA LEU A 150 10.83 0.85 0.52
C LEU A 150 9.84 1.00 1.69
N LEU A 151 9.18 -0.09 2.09
CA LEU A 151 8.25 -0.09 3.22
C LEU A 151 8.92 0.34 4.53
N ASP A 152 10.15 -0.11 4.79
CA ASP A 152 10.92 0.33 5.96
C ASP A 152 11.25 1.82 5.94
N THR A 153 11.44 2.40 4.76
CA THR A 153 11.64 3.84 4.61
C THR A 153 10.35 4.60 4.90
N VAL A 154 9.21 4.13 4.36
CA VAL A 154 7.88 4.71 4.61
C VAL A 154 7.54 4.67 6.10
N ARG A 155 7.78 3.54 6.79
CA ARG A 155 7.52 3.37 8.23
C ARG A 155 8.29 4.36 9.13
N ARG A 156 9.44 4.87 8.67
CA ARG A 156 10.27 5.84 9.41
C ARG A 156 9.95 7.30 9.07
N SER A 157 9.00 7.53 8.17
CA SER A 157 8.61 8.86 7.72
C SER A 157 7.29 9.31 8.37
N ARG A 158 7.02 10.62 8.32
CA ARG A 158 5.69 11.14 8.63
C ARG A 158 4.81 10.94 7.40
N VAL A 159 3.94 9.94 7.45
CA VAL A 159 3.09 9.54 6.32
C VAL A 159 1.81 10.37 6.29
N HIS A 160 1.43 10.81 5.10
CA HIS A 160 0.12 11.38 4.79
C HIS A 160 -0.55 10.49 3.76
N PHE A 161 -1.81 10.11 4.00
CA PHE A 161 -2.56 9.23 3.11
C PHE A 161 -3.46 10.05 2.19
N VAL A 162 -3.35 9.81 0.89
CA VAL A 162 -4.26 10.32 -0.14
C VAL A 162 -4.93 9.12 -0.79
N HIS A 163 -6.26 9.01 -0.63
CA HIS A 163 -7.03 7.92 -1.20
C HIS A 163 -7.69 8.39 -2.50
N CYS A 164 -7.19 7.91 -3.63
CA CYS A 164 -7.81 8.12 -4.93
C CYS A 164 -8.83 7.00 -5.19
N LEU A 165 -10.07 7.37 -5.53
CA LEU A 165 -11.15 6.42 -5.81
C LEU A 165 -11.58 6.50 -7.27
N LEU A 166 -11.81 5.35 -7.90
CA LEU A 166 -12.29 5.27 -9.27
C LEU A 166 -13.83 5.32 -9.27
N PRO A 167 -14.46 6.37 -9.85
CA PRO A 167 -15.91 6.57 -9.79
C PRO A 167 -16.72 5.58 -10.63
N LYS A 168 -16.13 5.07 -11.72
CA LYS A 168 -16.72 4.09 -12.62
C LYS A 168 -15.61 3.26 -13.24
N ALA A 169 -15.81 1.94 -13.35
CA ALA A 169 -14.95 1.09 -14.15
C ALA A 169 -15.30 1.33 -15.63
N ASP A 170 -14.76 2.40 -16.22
CA ASP A 170 -14.71 2.43 -17.68
C ASP A 170 -13.86 1.25 -18.11
N ALA A 171 -14.40 0.45 -19.03
CA ALA A 171 -13.57 -0.51 -19.75
C ALA A 171 -12.41 0.31 -20.32
N VAL A 172 -11.20 0.06 -19.82
CA VAL A 172 -9.97 0.49 -20.48
C VAL A 172 -9.86 -0.35 -21.75
N GLY A 173 -10.79 -0.09 -22.66
CA GLY A 173 -10.83 -0.55 -24.02
C GLY A 173 -9.88 0.35 -24.78
N VAL A 174 -8.77 -0.24 -25.17
CA VAL A 174 -7.93 0.19 -26.28
C VAL A 174 -8.79 0.85 -27.36
N GLY A 175 -8.59 2.16 -27.56
CA GLY A 175 -9.10 2.91 -28.71
C GLY A 175 -10.62 2.99 -28.84
N MET A 176 -11.22 4.02 -28.24
CA MET A 176 -12.41 4.63 -28.84
C MET A 176 -12.46 6.12 -28.47
N GLU A 177 -12.42 6.94 -29.51
CA GLU A 177 -12.76 8.36 -29.55
C GLU A 177 -13.97 8.72 -28.65
N PRO A 178 -14.02 9.96 -28.12
CA PRO A 178 -15.18 10.45 -27.36
C PRO A 178 -16.39 10.56 -28.30
N ARG A 179 -17.16 9.47 -28.40
CA ARG A 179 -18.41 9.48 -29.18
C ARG A 179 -19.47 10.25 -28.41
N VAL A 180 -19.67 11.50 -28.84
CA VAL A 180 -20.87 12.28 -28.55
C VAL A 180 -22.04 11.60 -29.26
N THR A 181 -22.76 10.72 -28.58
CA THR A 181 -24.07 10.24 -29.04
C THR A 181 -25.16 11.07 -28.39
N HIS A 182 -25.70 12.02 -29.15
CA HIS A 182 -26.99 12.64 -28.88
C HIS A 182 -28.08 11.56 -28.91
N GLY A 183 -28.73 11.37 -27.77
CA GLY A 183 -29.89 10.50 -27.60
C GLY A 183 -30.58 10.85 -26.28
N GLU A 184 -31.80 11.33 -26.39
CA GLU A 184 -32.58 12.00 -25.35
C GLU A 184 -32.81 11.11 -24.12
N SER A 185 -32.17 11.46 -23.00
CA SER A 185 -32.58 11.10 -21.64
C SER A 185 -32.21 12.26 -20.72
N CYS A 186 -33.20 12.74 -19.97
CA CYS A 186 -33.17 13.99 -19.20
C CYS A 186 -32.40 13.86 -17.87
N ASP A 187 -31.18 13.30 -17.89
CA ASP A 187 -30.27 13.22 -16.74
C ASP A 187 -28.80 13.54 -17.11
N SER A 188 -28.63 14.37 -18.14
CA SER A 188 -27.35 14.64 -18.85
C SER A 188 -26.42 15.61 -18.11
N GLY A 189 -26.22 15.40 -16.81
CA GLY A 189 -25.30 16.21 -15.98
C GLY A 189 -24.74 15.51 -14.74
N LEU A 190 -25.27 14.35 -14.35
CA LEU A 190 -24.77 13.60 -13.21
C LEU A 190 -23.72 12.59 -13.68
N MET A 191 -22.48 12.73 -13.19
CA MET A 191 -21.46 11.69 -13.28
C MET A 191 -22.08 10.37 -12.86
N GLN A 192 -22.23 9.41 -13.78
CA GLN A 192 -22.79 8.11 -13.47
C GLN A 192 -21.79 7.34 -12.61
N LEU A 193 -22.03 7.32 -11.30
CA LEU A 193 -21.16 6.65 -10.32
C LEU A 193 -21.53 5.17 -10.20
N ASP A 194 -20.53 4.30 -10.26
CA ASP A 194 -20.68 2.91 -9.87
C ASP A 194 -20.59 2.81 -8.34
N VAL A 195 -21.76 2.82 -7.70
CA VAL A 195 -21.88 2.72 -6.23
C VAL A 195 -21.36 1.38 -5.71
N GLY A 196 -21.46 0.31 -6.50
CA GLY A 196 -20.96 -1.02 -6.13
C GLY A 196 -19.44 -1.03 -6.03
N LEU A 197 -18.80 -0.55 -7.10
CA LEU A 197 -17.36 -0.40 -7.20
C LEU A 197 -16.79 0.53 -6.11
N LEU A 198 -17.38 1.71 -5.92
CA LEU A 198 -16.94 2.64 -4.89
C LEU A 198 -17.05 2.05 -3.49
N ARG A 199 -18.12 1.30 -3.22
CA ARG A 199 -18.30 0.61 -1.94
C ARG A 199 -17.23 -0.48 -1.73
N ALA A 200 -16.87 -1.22 -2.78
CA ALA A 200 -15.78 -2.20 -2.72
C ALA A 200 -14.44 -1.51 -2.41
N GLN A 201 -14.10 -0.43 -3.11
CA GLN A 201 -12.87 0.34 -2.86
C GLN A 201 -12.79 0.91 -1.43
N LEU A 202 -13.89 1.48 -0.92
CA LEU A 202 -13.95 2.04 0.44
C LEU A 202 -13.78 0.97 1.54
N ARG A 203 -14.33 -0.24 1.32
CA ARG A 203 -14.15 -1.38 2.23
C ARG A 203 -12.72 -1.93 2.13
N GLY A 204 -12.21 -2.08 0.91
CA GLY A 204 -10.90 -2.66 0.65
C GLY A 204 -9.73 -1.80 1.12
N SER A 205 -9.89 -0.48 1.04
CA SER A 205 -8.91 0.51 1.56
C SER A 205 -8.94 0.69 3.07
N LYS A 206 -9.89 0.04 3.77
CA LYS A 206 -10.11 0.16 5.22
C LYS A 206 -10.38 1.59 5.69
N LEU A 207 -10.79 2.48 4.78
CA LEU A 207 -11.06 3.88 5.13
C LEU A 207 -12.21 4.01 6.15
N ILE A 208 -13.26 3.19 6.01
CA ILE A 208 -14.39 3.19 6.96
C ILE A 208 -13.94 2.72 8.35
N ASP A 209 -13.06 1.72 8.42
CA ASP A 209 -12.53 1.22 9.70
C ASP A 209 -11.58 2.25 10.34
N ALA A 210 -10.75 2.92 9.54
CA ALA A 210 -9.92 4.04 10.01
C ALA A 210 -10.77 5.21 10.53
N LEU A 211 -11.85 5.57 9.83
CA LEU A 211 -12.79 6.60 10.28
C LEU A 211 -13.51 6.22 11.57
N ARG A 212 -13.85 4.94 11.76
CA ARG A 212 -14.43 4.44 13.02
C ARG A 212 -13.45 4.59 14.19
N ILE A 213 -12.20 4.20 14.00
CA ILE A 213 -11.15 4.36 15.02
C ILE A 213 -10.95 5.85 15.34
N TYR A 214 -10.91 6.71 14.32
CA TYR A 214 -10.79 8.16 14.50
C TYR A 214 -11.95 8.75 15.31
N ARG A 215 -13.19 8.29 15.04
CA ARG A 215 -14.40 8.70 15.77
C ARG A 215 -14.54 8.09 17.16
N GLN A 216 -13.82 7.01 17.48
CA GLN A 216 -13.77 6.48 18.84
C GLN A 216 -12.95 7.39 19.77
N GLY A 217 -12.10 8.25 19.21
CA GLY A 217 -11.45 9.34 19.94
C GLY A 217 -12.27 10.62 19.95
N TYR A 218 -11.57 11.75 20.13
CA TYR A 218 -12.13 13.11 20.02
C TYR A 218 -11.61 13.74 18.73
N PRO A 219 -12.27 13.50 17.58
CA PRO A 219 -11.78 13.93 16.28
C PRO A 219 -11.71 15.45 16.19
N ASP A 220 -12.74 16.10 16.71
CA ASP A 220 -12.86 17.54 16.81
C ASP A 220 -12.31 17.98 18.16
N HIS A 221 -11.15 18.61 18.13
CA HIS A 221 -10.57 19.26 19.29
C HIS A 221 -10.24 20.69 18.91
N MET A 222 -10.44 21.61 19.84
CA MET A 222 -10.09 23.00 19.66
C MET A 222 -9.47 23.52 20.94
N VAL A 223 -8.67 24.58 20.80
CA VAL A 223 -8.06 25.24 21.96
C VAL A 223 -9.17 25.91 22.78
N PHE A 224 -9.00 25.91 24.10
CA PHE A 224 -10.01 26.39 25.03
C PHE A 224 -10.52 27.82 24.73
N SER A 225 -9.61 28.73 24.36
CA SER A 225 -9.95 30.10 23.99
C SER A 225 -10.92 30.16 22.80
N GLU A 226 -10.74 29.27 21.82
CA GLU A 226 -11.63 29.14 20.67
C GLU A 226 -12.97 28.51 21.04
N PHE A 227 -12.96 27.46 21.89
CA PHE A 227 -14.17 26.84 22.42
C PHE A 227 -15.05 27.86 23.14
N ARG A 228 -14.48 28.60 24.09
CA ARG A 228 -15.19 29.65 24.83
C ARG A 228 -15.78 30.68 23.87
N ARG A 229 -14.97 31.23 22.95
CA ARG A 229 -15.45 32.24 21.99
C ARG A 229 -16.65 31.76 21.16
N ARG A 230 -16.68 30.48 20.78
CA ARG A 230 -17.75 29.90 19.94
C ARG A 230 -19.02 29.54 20.75
N PHE A 231 -18.86 29.05 21.98
CA PHE A 231 -19.96 28.44 22.73
C PHE A 231 -20.45 29.24 23.94
N ASP A 232 -19.84 30.39 24.29
CA ASP A 232 -20.26 31.26 25.41
C ASP A 232 -21.74 31.70 25.31
N VAL A 233 -22.23 31.87 24.07
CA VAL A 233 -23.60 32.28 23.77
C VAL A 233 -24.62 31.21 24.17
N LEU A 234 -24.24 29.93 24.17
CA LEU A 234 -25.13 28.82 24.51
C LEU A 234 -25.32 28.63 26.01
N VAL A 235 -24.48 29.24 26.86
CA VAL A 235 -24.53 29.10 28.33
C VAL A 235 -24.57 30.46 29.04
N PRO A 236 -25.63 31.26 28.84
CA PRO A 236 -25.72 32.64 29.34
C PRO A 236 -25.82 32.76 30.88
N HIS A 237 -25.96 31.65 31.60
CA HIS A 237 -26.07 31.60 33.06
C HIS A 237 -24.70 31.49 33.77
N LEU A 238 -23.65 31.04 33.07
CA LEU A 238 -22.29 31.00 33.62
C LEU A 238 -21.52 32.31 33.44
N THR A 239 -21.81 33.04 32.35
CA THR A 239 -21.24 34.38 32.09
C THR A 239 -21.68 35.41 33.13
N LYS A 240 -22.89 35.27 33.70
CA LYS A 240 -23.39 36.14 34.77
C LYS A 240 -22.77 35.86 36.15
N LYS A 241 -22.32 34.63 36.43
CA LYS A 241 -21.72 34.27 37.74
C LYS A 241 -20.23 34.62 37.85
N HIS A 242 -19.47 34.62 36.75
CA HIS A 242 -18.00 34.70 36.83
C HIS A 242 -17.36 35.95 36.21
N GLY A 243 -18.13 36.87 35.63
CA GLY A 243 -17.63 38.16 35.15
C GLY A 243 -16.61 38.07 34.01
N ARG A 244 -16.41 39.17 33.29
CA ARG A 244 -15.54 39.25 32.10
C ARG A 244 -14.03 39.01 32.37
N ASN A 245 -13.62 38.93 33.64
CA ASN A 245 -12.21 38.92 34.06
C ASN A 245 -11.84 37.74 34.97
N TYR A 246 -12.47 36.56 34.82
CA TYR A 246 -11.96 35.35 35.46
C TYR A 246 -10.69 34.88 34.74
N MET A 247 -9.56 35.47 35.10
CA MET A 247 -8.25 35.07 34.63
C MET A 247 -7.87 33.71 35.23
N VAL A 248 -7.74 32.72 34.35
CA VAL A 248 -6.56 31.86 34.23
C VAL A 248 -6.10 31.18 35.53
N THR A 249 -6.93 30.32 36.12
CA THR A 249 -6.37 29.29 37.03
C THR A 249 -6.93 27.90 36.81
N ASP A 250 -8.17 27.76 36.32
CA ASP A 250 -8.69 26.44 35.99
C ASP A 250 -9.72 26.50 34.86
N GLU A 251 -9.23 26.83 33.66
CA GLU A 251 -10.02 26.82 32.42
C GLU A 251 -10.69 25.45 32.20
N LYS A 252 -10.04 24.36 32.62
CA LYS A 252 -10.58 23.01 32.53
C LYS A 252 -11.83 22.81 33.39
N ARG A 253 -11.86 23.33 34.63
CA ARG A 253 -13.04 23.23 35.52
C ARG A 253 -14.29 23.89 34.94
N VAL A 254 -14.15 25.06 34.31
CA VAL A 254 -15.29 25.83 33.78
C VAL A 254 -15.99 25.09 32.63
N SER A 255 -15.24 24.41 31.77
CA SER A 255 -15.85 23.59 30.70
C SER A 255 -16.55 22.34 31.24
N VAL A 256 -15.98 21.71 32.26
CA VAL A 256 -16.58 20.52 32.90
C VAL A 256 -17.87 20.88 33.62
N GLU A 257 -17.96 22.06 34.24
CA GLU A 257 -19.19 22.57 34.87
C GLU A 257 -20.23 23.09 33.86
N ALA A 258 -19.79 23.69 32.75
CA ALA A 258 -20.69 24.17 31.69
C ALA A 258 -21.34 23.03 30.90
N PHE A 259 -20.63 21.93 30.72
CA PHE A 259 -21.07 20.78 29.93
C PHE A 259 -20.72 19.48 30.68
N PRO A 260 -21.58 19.01 31.60
CA PRO A 260 -21.30 17.82 32.40
C PRO A 260 -21.27 16.57 31.53
N ALA A 261 -20.07 16.05 31.23
CA ALA A 261 -19.65 14.70 30.78
C ALA A 261 -20.42 13.97 29.65
N ARG A 262 -21.60 14.42 29.23
CA ARG A 262 -22.43 13.86 28.16
C ARG A 262 -22.41 14.69 26.88
N MET A 263 -21.65 15.78 26.88
CA MET A 263 -21.52 16.70 25.76
C MET A 263 -20.03 17.04 25.55
N ILE A 264 -19.19 16.01 25.59
CA ILE A 264 -17.86 16.06 24.99
C ILE A 264 -18.06 15.40 23.62
N ILE A 265 -18.13 16.23 22.58
CA ILE A 265 -18.15 15.80 21.18
C ILE A 265 -16.76 15.24 20.84
#